data_AF-A0A3M6YNK9-F1
#
_entry.id   AF-A0A3M6YNK9-F1
#
_cell.length_a   1.000
_cell.length_b   1.000
_cell.length_c   1.000
_cell.angle_alpha   90.00
_cell.angle_beta   90.00
_cell.angle_gamma   90.00
#
_symmetry.space_group_name_H-M   'P 1'
#
loop_
_entity.id
_entity.type
_entity.pdbx_description
1 polymer ?
#
loop_
_entity_poly.entity_id
_entity_poly.type
_entity_poly.pdbx_seq_one_letter_code
_entity_poly.pdbx_strand_id
1 'polypeptide(L)'
;MIQAAHIGVGISGVEGLQAARSADVSIAQFRYLRKLLLVHGSWSYQRISKVILYFYYKNTALFITQFWYSFQNAFSGQVIYESWTLSFFNVIFTVMPPFVLGIFDQFVNARLLDRYPQLYQLSQKGVFFRTHNFWSWVANGFYHSLLLYFVSELIWWGDGVLPDGKVAGHWVWGTALYTAGLVTVLGKAALITNIWTKYTVIAIPGSLAIWFIFLPIYAFAAPRLGFSEEYTNVLPVLMGDPNFWLMSMLALPGLCLVRDFAWKYAKRMYFPQSYHHVQEIQKYNIQDYRPSISRECAFGASTLWNSCGLAFLHALQGTVFLEEHLYHDPSMTEEMSLRQLPLILIVAATPKNGIGHSGGLPWPMLKKEMAYFARVTKRTPTTPAAGSILPDASKQEDTDKKCSNVVIMGRKTWESIPPKFRPLKDRTNLVVSTKSRAELGNVPDTVVVGSSITDCLNDLERRVRQGQALPVGKAFIIGGSSIYEAALKMPQTKSILLTRIQRDYECDTHFPEDIDKPESGWQRKALEELRDFVGEDVSAEPLTDGSEDDQVSFEFRLYERQAKQA
;
A
#
# COMPACT_ATOMS: atom_id res chain seq x y z
N MET A 1 4.18 9.43 -17.08
CA MET A 1 4.37 8.03 -16.66
C MET A 1 5.53 7.86 -15.69
N ILE A 2 6.79 8.07 -16.11
CA ILE A 2 7.96 7.83 -15.24
C ILE A 2 7.95 8.71 -13.98
N GLN A 3 7.64 10.01 -14.13
CA GLN A 3 7.51 10.96 -13.01
C GLN A 3 6.27 10.75 -12.14
N ALA A 4 5.25 10.05 -12.66
CA ALA A 4 4.02 9.75 -11.91
C ALA A 4 4.14 8.45 -11.09
N ALA A 5 5.15 7.62 -11.38
CA ALA A 5 5.42 6.41 -10.62
C ALA A 5 6.17 6.75 -9.32
N HIS A 6 5.99 5.93 -8.28
CA HIS A 6 6.73 6.09 -7.02
C HIS A 6 8.26 6.02 -7.19
N ILE A 7 8.72 5.25 -8.19
CA ILE A 7 10.12 5.17 -8.60
C ILE A 7 10.14 5.10 -10.12
N GLY A 8 10.65 6.13 -10.75
CA GLY A 8 10.84 6.22 -12.20
C GLY A 8 12.16 5.60 -12.63
N VAL A 9 12.12 4.57 -13.49
CA VAL A 9 13.33 3.99 -14.10
C VAL A 9 13.40 4.31 -15.58
N GLY A 10 14.45 5.03 -15.98
CA GLY A 10 14.70 5.43 -17.37
C GLY A 10 15.71 4.51 -18.04
N ILE A 11 15.53 4.26 -19.34
CA ILE A 11 16.49 3.50 -20.15
C ILE A 11 17.33 4.48 -20.96
N SER A 12 18.64 4.50 -20.72
CA SER A 12 19.58 5.33 -21.47
C SER A 12 19.93 4.63 -22.80
N GLY A 13 19.43 5.17 -23.90
CA GLY A 13 19.69 4.71 -25.26
C GLY A 13 20.32 5.81 -26.14
N VAL A 14 20.64 5.44 -27.38
CA VAL A 14 21.31 6.33 -28.35
C VAL A 14 20.34 7.35 -28.98
N GLU A 15 19.05 7.04 -29.02
CA GLU A 15 18.04 7.79 -29.79
C GLU A 15 17.31 8.87 -28.96
N GLY A 16 17.39 8.82 -27.63
CA GLY A 16 16.74 9.80 -26.76
C GLY A 16 17.07 9.65 -25.28
N LEU A 17 17.58 10.72 -24.67
CA LEU A 17 17.97 10.77 -23.25
C LEU A 17 16.92 11.45 -22.35
N GLN A 18 15.81 11.94 -22.90
CA GLN A 18 14.83 12.73 -22.14
C GLN A 18 14.16 11.91 -21.01
N ALA A 19 13.78 10.66 -21.30
CA ALA A 19 13.22 9.75 -20.30
C ALA A 19 14.25 9.34 -19.24
N ALA A 20 15.52 9.16 -19.63
CA ALA A 20 16.61 8.81 -18.71
C ALA A 20 16.99 9.98 -17.79
N ARG A 21 16.92 11.22 -18.27
CA ARG A 21 17.21 12.45 -17.50
C ARG A 21 16.11 12.84 -16.53
N SER A 22 14.87 12.45 -16.83
CA SER A 22 13.69 12.72 -15.99
C SER A 22 13.34 11.56 -15.04
N ALA A 23 14.15 10.50 -14.99
CA ALA A 23 13.96 9.34 -14.13
C ALA A 23 14.80 9.41 -12.85
N ASP A 24 14.33 8.77 -11.78
CA ASP A 24 15.07 8.64 -10.51
C ASP A 24 16.32 7.76 -10.66
N VAL A 25 16.20 6.69 -11.46
CA VAL A 25 17.30 5.77 -11.76
C VAL A 25 17.38 5.54 -13.27
N SER A 26 18.56 5.76 -13.85
CA SER A 26 18.83 5.48 -15.25
C SER A 26 19.64 4.19 -15.39
N ILE A 27 19.16 3.27 -16.24
CA ILE A 27 19.85 2.02 -16.58
C ILE A 27 20.09 1.92 -18.08
N ALA A 28 21.17 1.26 -18.51
CA ALA A 28 21.46 1.13 -19.94
C ALA A 28 20.54 0.13 -20.66
N GLN A 29 20.13 -0.95 -19.99
CA GLN A 29 19.34 -2.03 -20.60
C GLN A 29 18.33 -2.58 -19.60
N PHE A 30 17.16 -3.00 -20.10
CA PHE A 30 16.08 -3.53 -19.26
C PHE A 30 16.50 -4.75 -18.43
N ARG A 31 17.45 -5.58 -18.90
CA ARG A 31 17.96 -6.74 -18.14
C ARG A 31 18.54 -6.37 -16.76
N TYR A 32 19.03 -5.14 -16.59
CA TYR A 32 19.59 -4.67 -15.32
C TYR A 32 18.53 -4.33 -14.28
N LEU A 33 17.28 -4.12 -14.69
CA LEU A 33 16.16 -3.89 -13.78
C LEU A 33 15.98 -5.04 -12.79
N ARG A 34 16.20 -6.29 -13.24
CA ARG A 34 16.14 -7.48 -12.39
C ARG A 34 17.08 -7.38 -11.19
N LYS A 35 18.35 -7.03 -11.43
CA LYS A 35 19.37 -6.91 -10.37
C LYS A 35 19.17 -5.65 -9.52
N LEU A 36 18.68 -4.57 -10.13
CA LEU A 36 18.34 -3.34 -9.41
C LEU A 36 17.25 -3.61 -8.37
N LEU A 37 16.13 -4.25 -8.77
CA LEU A 37 15.01 -4.51 -7.87
C LEU A 37 15.33 -5.61 -6.85
N LEU A 38 15.74 -6.80 -7.30
CA LEU A 38 15.88 -7.97 -6.43
C LEU A 38 17.03 -7.84 -5.43
N VAL A 39 18.16 -7.26 -5.85
CA VAL A 39 19.35 -7.12 -5.00
C VAL A 39 19.36 -5.77 -4.29
N HIS A 40 19.44 -4.67 -5.04
CA HIS A 40 19.62 -3.34 -4.45
C HIS A 40 18.34 -2.86 -3.75
N GLY A 41 17.17 -3.12 -4.32
CA GLY A 41 15.88 -2.80 -3.69
C GLY A 41 15.68 -3.53 -2.36
N SER A 42 15.93 -4.84 -2.32
CA SER A 42 15.82 -5.63 -1.08
C SER A 42 16.82 -5.18 -0.01
N TRP A 43 18.08 -4.92 -0.40
CA TRP A 43 19.10 -4.42 0.52
C TRP A 43 18.75 -3.04 1.06
N SER A 44 18.35 -2.10 0.18
CA SER A 44 17.97 -0.74 0.57
C SER A 44 16.81 -0.76 1.56
N TYR A 45 15.74 -1.49 1.24
CA TYR A 45 14.56 -1.61 2.10
C TYR A 45 14.93 -2.14 3.50
N GLN A 46 15.69 -3.23 3.59
CA GLN A 46 16.05 -3.81 4.88
C GLN A 46 17.03 -2.94 5.68
N ARG A 47 18.04 -2.33 5.03
CA ARG A 47 19.01 -1.46 5.68
C ARG A 47 18.34 -0.23 6.27
N ILE A 48 17.54 0.48 5.48
CA ILE A 48 16.80 1.67 5.91
C ILE A 48 15.85 1.29 7.05
N SER A 49 15.11 0.18 6.92
CA SER A 49 14.22 -0.30 8.00
C SER A 49 14.98 -0.51 9.32
N LYS A 50 16.13 -1.19 9.28
CA LYS A 50 16.96 -1.41 10.47
C LYS A 50 17.50 -0.11 11.06
N VAL A 51 17.97 0.80 10.22
CA VAL A 51 18.52 2.10 10.65
C VAL A 51 17.44 2.92 11.36
N ILE A 52 16.24 3.00 10.79
CA ILE A 52 15.12 3.73 11.41
C ILE A 52 14.77 3.10 12.76
N LEU A 53 14.57 1.77 12.81
CA LEU A 53 14.21 1.08 14.05
C LEU A 53 15.29 1.24 15.13
N TYR A 54 16.57 1.16 14.75
CA TYR A 54 17.68 1.37 15.66
C TYR A 54 17.79 2.83 16.12
N PHE A 55 17.52 3.81 15.25
CA PHE A 55 17.52 5.23 15.59
C PHE A 55 16.48 5.55 16.68
N TYR A 56 15.25 5.06 16.52
CA TYR A 56 14.23 5.25 17.55
C TYR A 56 14.61 4.54 18.86
N TYR A 57 15.05 3.28 18.78
CA TYR A 57 15.48 2.54 19.96
C TYR A 57 16.61 3.24 20.73
N LYS A 58 17.67 3.72 20.06
CA LYS A 58 18.83 4.33 20.75
C LYS A 58 18.46 5.62 21.47
N ASN A 59 17.57 6.42 20.87
CA ASN A 59 17.11 7.67 21.46
C ASN A 59 16.19 7.38 22.65
N THR A 60 15.24 6.44 22.51
CA THR A 60 14.39 6.04 23.63
C THR A 60 15.20 5.44 24.77
N ALA A 61 16.20 4.60 24.50
CA ALA A 61 17.01 3.95 25.53
C ALA A 61 17.81 4.94 26.40
N LEU A 62 18.38 6.01 25.81
CA LEU A 62 19.12 7.01 26.57
C LEU A 62 18.21 8.11 27.12
N PHE A 63 17.36 8.75 26.31
CA PHE A 63 16.63 9.94 26.78
C PHE A 63 15.50 9.61 27.78
N ILE A 64 14.96 8.40 27.77
CA ILE A 64 13.93 8.02 28.75
C ILE A 64 14.54 7.77 30.14
N THR A 65 15.85 7.57 30.30
CA THR A 65 16.46 7.54 31.65
C THR A 65 16.26 8.86 32.39
N GLN A 66 16.30 9.98 31.66
CA GLN A 66 16.01 11.33 32.17
C GLN A 66 14.57 11.46 32.67
N PHE A 67 13.63 10.80 31.97
CA PHE A 67 12.24 10.73 32.42
C PHE A 67 12.11 9.97 33.73
N TRP A 68 12.80 8.84 33.89
CA TRP A 68 12.79 8.09 35.15
C TRP A 68 13.39 8.88 36.32
N TYR A 69 14.46 9.63 36.07
CA TYR A 69 15.06 10.52 37.07
C TYR A 69 14.14 11.66 37.52
N SER A 70 13.16 12.05 36.70
CA SER A 70 12.19 13.08 37.08
C SER A 70 11.35 12.70 38.31
N PHE A 71 11.17 11.39 38.55
CA PHE A 71 10.48 10.92 39.76
C PHE A 71 11.34 11.10 41.02
N GLN A 72 12.66 10.95 40.92
CA GLN A 72 13.59 11.10 42.04
C GLN A 72 13.88 12.56 42.37
N ASN A 73 13.96 13.43 41.36
CA ASN A 73 14.24 14.85 41.54
C ASN A 73 12.99 15.71 41.81
N ALA A 74 11.86 15.08 42.17
CA ALA A 74 10.56 15.73 42.43
C ALA A 74 10.07 16.64 41.30
N PHE A 75 10.32 16.24 40.04
CA PHE A 75 9.98 17.00 38.83
C PHE A 75 10.62 18.41 38.74
N SER A 76 11.75 18.63 39.41
CA SER A 76 12.49 19.91 39.38
C SER A 76 13.11 20.25 38.02
N GLY A 77 13.21 19.26 37.12
CA GLY A 77 13.82 19.43 35.80
C GLY A 77 15.34 19.30 35.76
N GLN A 78 15.98 18.87 36.86
CA GLN A 78 17.42 18.62 36.90
C GLN A 78 17.84 17.52 35.90
N VAL A 79 18.89 17.77 35.12
CA VAL A 79 19.43 16.84 34.12
C VAL A 79 20.42 15.85 34.74
N ILE A 80 20.42 14.59 34.30
CA ILE A 80 21.39 13.57 34.72
C ILE A 80 22.74 13.79 34.02
N TYR A 81 22.66 14.11 32.72
CA TYR A 81 23.79 14.22 31.82
C TYR A 81 24.18 15.67 31.61
N GLU A 82 25.48 15.91 31.39
CA GLU A 82 25.98 17.26 31.09
C GLU A 82 25.45 17.68 29.71
N SER A 83 25.14 18.96 29.55
CA SER A 83 24.39 19.51 28.41
C SER A 83 25.03 19.21 27.04
N TRP A 84 26.36 19.30 26.94
CA TRP A 84 27.10 19.03 25.70
C TRP A 84 27.28 17.54 25.43
N THR A 85 27.60 16.74 26.44
CA THR A 85 27.68 15.28 26.28
C THR A 85 26.35 14.68 25.82
N LEU A 86 25.23 15.22 26.31
CA LEU A 86 23.90 14.86 25.84
C LEU A 86 23.71 15.21 24.35
N SER A 87 24.14 16.39 23.93
CA SER A 87 24.06 16.86 22.54
C SER A 87 24.95 16.02 21.59
N PHE A 88 26.15 15.66 22.02
CA PHE A 88 27.11 14.88 21.23
C PHE A 88 26.74 13.40 21.09
N PHE A 89 25.81 12.89 21.89
CA PHE A 89 25.38 11.50 21.82
C PHE A 89 25.01 11.07 20.40
N ASN A 90 24.15 11.85 19.74
CA ASN A 90 23.66 11.52 18.39
C ASN A 90 24.64 11.89 17.28
N VAL A 91 25.40 12.96 17.46
CA VAL A 91 26.24 13.57 16.42
C VAL A 91 27.61 12.90 16.32
N ILE A 92 28.24 12.59 17.44
CA ILE A 92 29.63 12.12 17.49
C ILE A 92 29.67 10.64 17.88
N PHE A 93 29.09 10.29 19.03
CA PHE A 93 29.34 8.97 19.62
C PHE A 93 28.52 7.85 18.97
N THR A 94 27.30 8.13 18.49
CA THR A 94 26.40 7.10 17.93
C THR A 94 25.97 7.32 16.48
N VAL A 95 26.68 8.17 15.71
CA VAL A 95 26.39 8.39 14.28
C VAL A 95 26.95 7.27 13.39
N MET A 96 28.12 6.73 13.74
CA MET A 96 28.82 5.72 12.94
C MET A 96 28.07 4.38 12.81
N PRO A 97 27.48 3.81 13.89
CA PRO A 97 26.78 2.53 13.78
C PRO A 97 25.56 2.55 12.84
N PRO A 98 24.62 3.52 12.91
CA PRO A 98 23.54 3.64 11.94
C PRO A 98 24.06 3.78 10.50
N PHE A 99 25.12 4.56 10.29
CA PHE A 99 25.71 4.75 8.96
C PHE A 99 26.23 3.44 8.36
N VAL A 100 26.99 2.69 9.15
CA VAL A 100 27.54 1.41 8.69
C VAL A 100 26.45 0.35 8.50
N LEU A 101 25.46 0.28 9.39
CA LEU A 101 24.28 -0.57 9.23
C LEU A 101 23.47 -0.22 7.98
N GLY A 102 23.37 1.07 7.64
CA GLY A 102 22.63 1.58 6.50
C GLY A 102 23.27 1.32 5.14
N ILE A 103 24.59 1.14 5.10
CA ILE A 103 25.35 1.04 3.84
C ILE A 103 25.94 -0.35 3.64
N PHE A 104 26.62 -0.88 4.66
CA PHE A 104 27.47 -2.06 4.52
C PHE A 104 26.81 -3.36 4.99
N ASP A 105 25.72 -3.30 5.77
CA ASP A 105 25.03 -4.51 6.23
C ASP A 105 24.36 -5.24 5.05
N GLN A 106 24.56 -6.56 4.97
CA GLN A 106 23.92 -7.40 3.97
C GLN A 106 23.33 -8.60 4.68
N PHE A 107 22.03 -8.84 4.50
CA PHE A 107 21.38 -9.98 5.15
C PHE A 107 21.53 -11.28 4.34
N VAL A 108 21.57 -11.20 3.01
CA VAL A 108 21.78 -12.31 2.07
C VAL A 108 22.65 -11.79 0.92
N ASN A 109 23.54 -12.63 0.39
CA ASN A 109 24.43 -12.29 -0.72
C ASN A 109 23.64 -12.03 -2.03
N ALA A 110 24.16 -11.17 -2.89
CA ALA A 110 23.53 -10.77 -4.16
C ALA A 110 23.20 -11.96 -5.06
N ARG A 111 24.06 -12.99 -5.08
CA ARG A 111 23.85 -14.20 -5.90
C ARG A 111 22.60 -14.97 -5.47
N LEU A 112 22.36 -15.09 -4.17
CA LEU A 112 21.20 -15.81 -3.64
C LEU A 112 19.91 -15.01 -3.78
N LEU A 113 19.97 -13.68 -3.64
CA LEU A 113 18.81 -12.83 -3.93
C LEU A 113 18.37 -12.88 -5.39
N ASP A 114 19.32 -12.97 -6.33
CA ASP A 114 19.01 -13.15 -7.75
C ASP A 114 18.53 -14.59 -8.07
N ARG A 115 19.01 -15.59 -7.33
CA ARG A 115 18.60 -17.00 -7.46
C ARG A 115 17.19 -17.25 -6.92
N TYR A 116 16.82 -16.60 -5.81
CA TYR A 116 15.55 -16.77 -5.11
C TYR A 116 14.70 -15.48 -5.16
N PRO A 117 14.04 -15.19 -6.29
CA PRO A 117 13.23 -13.98 -6.42
C PRO A 117 12.04 -13.94 -5.44
N GLN A 118 11.63 -15.08 -4.87
CA GLN A 118 10.57 -15.14 -3.86
C GLN A 118 10.89 -14.33 -2.60
N LEU A 119 12.18 -14.15 -2.27
CA LEU A 119 12.61 -13.31 -1.13
C LEU A 119 12.15 -11.85 -1.29
N TYR A 120 11.98 -11.37 -2.53
CA TYR A 120 11.52 -10.00 -2.79
C TYR A 120 10.09 -9.75 -2.30
N GLN A 121 9.27 -10.80 -2.17
CA GLN A 121 7.91 -10.67 -1.60
C GLN A 121 7.93 -10.21 -0.14
N LEU A 122 9.01 -10.45 0.60
CA LEU A 122 9.18 -9.96 1.98
C LEU A 122 9.22 -8.43 2.02
N SER A 123 9.86 -7.82 1.02
CA SER A 123 9.92 -6.37 0.84
C SER A 123 8.55 -5.80 0.45
N GLN A 124 7.85 -6.44 -0.49
CA GLN A 124 6.51 -6.01 -0.92
C GLN A 124 5.46 -6.11 0.19
N LYS A 125 5.53 -7.15 1.04
CA LYS A 125 4.63 -7.33 2.20
C LYS A 125 5.01 -6.46 3.42
N GLY A 126 6.02 -5.60 3.26
CA GLY A 126 6.46 -4.68 4.30
C GLY A 126 6.94 -5.38 5.58
N VAL A 127 7.51 -6.59 5.51
CA VAL A 127 7.74 -7.43 6.71
C VAL A 127 8.75 -6.83 7.69
N PHE A 128 9.77 -6.13 7.17
CA PHE A 128 10.84 -5.56 8.00
C PHE A 128 10.38 -4.29 8.73
N PHE A 129 9.55 -3.45 8.08
CA PHE A 129 9.04 -2.19 8.64
C PHE A 129 7.52 -2.20 8.71
N ARG A 130 7.00 -2.87 9.75
CA ARG A 130 5.58 -2.78 10.15
C ARG A 130 5.45 -1.90 11.37
N THR A 131 4.30 -1.23 11.53
CA THR A 131 3.98 -0.40 12.70
C THR A 131 4.12 -1.18 14.02
N HIS A 132 3.73 -2.45 14.04
CA HIS A 132 3.94 -3.32 15.20
C HIS A 132 5.43 -3.51 15.54
N ASN A 133 6.28 -3.72 14.53
CA ASN A 133 7.72 -3.84 14.77
C ASN A 133 8.28 -2.53 15.31
N PHE A 134 7.85 -1.38 14.77
CA PHE A 134 8.26 -0.07 15.27
C PHE A 134 7.99 0.07 16.78
N TRP A 135 6.76 -0.15 17.22
CA TRP A 135 6.42 -0.08 18.63
C TRP A 135 7.13 -1.13 19.48
N SER A 136 7.39 -2.33 18.94
CA SER A 136 8.20 -3.34 19.63
C SER A 136 9.63 -2.87 19.92
N TRP A 137 10.23 -2.09 19.00
CA TRP A 137 11.57 -1.53 19.19
C TRP A 137 11.58 -0.36 20.17
N VAL A 138 10.56 0.51 20.11
CA VAL A 138 10.37 1.59 21.09
C VAL A 138 10.16 1.02 22.48
N ALA A 139 9.28 0.02 22.64
CA ALA A 139 9.06 -0.68 23.91
C ALA A 139 10.33 -1.35 24.43
N ASN A 140 11.18 -1.89 23.55
CA ASN A 140 12.50 -2.39 23.94
C ASN A 140 13.42 -1.28 24.46
N GLY A 141 13.35 -0.09 23.87
CA GLY A 141 14.05 1.10 24.35
C GLY A 141 13.59 1.52 25.75
N PHE A 142 12.27 1.52 25.99
CA PHE A 142 11.70 1.77 27.32
C PHE A 142 12.14 0.71 28.34
N TYR A 143 12.17 -0.57 27.97
CA TYR A 143 12.64 -1.64 28.84
C TYR A 143 14.13 -1.48 29.19
N HIS A 144 14.98 -1.12 28.21
CA HIS A 144 16.39 -0.86 28.47
C HIS A 144 16.62 0.40 29.29
N SER A 145 15.88 1.49 29.06
CA SER A 145 16.02 2.70 29.87
C SER A 145 15.60 2.48 31.32
N LEU A 146 14.55 1.68 31.54
CA LEU A 146 14.12 1.24 32.87
C LEU A 146 15.25 0.47 33.58
N LEU A 147 15.80 -0.55 32.94
CA LEU A 147 16.91 -1.33 33.51
C LEU A 147 18.15 -0.46 33.75
N LEU A 148 18.55 0.35 32.77
CA LEU A 148 19.71 1.23 32.87
C LEU A 148 19.57 2.15 34.09
N TYR A 149 18.42 2.80 34.25
CA TYR A 149 18.19 3.71 35.38
C TYR A 149 18.11 2.97 36.72
N PHE A 150 17.14 2.07 36.91
CA PHE A 150 16.90 1.45 38.21
C PHE A 150 18.06 0.56 38.68
N VAL A 151 18.72 -0.18 37.78
CA VAL A 151 19.88 -0.99 38.17
C VAL A 151 21.09 -0.11 38.45
N SER A 152 21.27 1.01 37.75
CA SER A 152 22.33 1.98 38.10
C SER A 152 22.10 2.60 39.48
N GLU A 153 20.86 2.94 39.83
CA GLU A 153 20.52 3.48 41.15
C GLU A 153 20.77 2.46 42.26
N LEU A 154 20.42 1.19 42.02
CA LEU A 154 20.67 0.12 42.98
C LEU A 154 22.18 -0.14 43.19
N ILE A 155 23.00 -0.01 42.14
CA ILE A 155 24.46 -0.18 42.25
C ILE A 155 25.08 0.97 43.05
N TRP A 156 24.57 2.20 42.87
CA TRP A 156 25.05 3.40 43.54
C TRP A 156 24.27 3.74 44.81
N TRP A 157 23.55 2.75 45.36
CA TRP A 157 22.76 2.94 46.57
C TRP A 157 23.64 3.40 47.74
N GLY A 158 23.31 4.55 48.33
CA GLY A 158 24.15 5.19 49.34
C GLY A 158 25.23 6.11 48.75
N ASP A 159 24.99 6.64 47.56
CA ASP A 159 25.69 7.80 46.98
C ASP A 159 27.18 7.55 46.61
N GLY A 160 27.60 6.28 46.61
CA GLY A 160 28.93 5.84 46.18
C GLY A 160 30.06 6.47 47.00
N VAL A 161 30.18 6.07 48.27
CA VAL A 161 31.23 6.58 49.18
C VAL A 161 32.62 6.13 48.70
N LEU A 162 33.48 7.12 48.39
CA LEU A 162 34.87 6.88 47.98
C LEU A 162 35.73 6.41 49.16
N PRO A 163 36.89 5.79 48.89
CA PRO A 163 37.87 5.42 49.93
C PRO A 163 38.30 6.59 50.83
N ASP A 164 38.26 7.82 50.32
CA ASP A 164 38.59 9.05 51.07
C ASP A 164 37.42 9.57 51.94
N GLY A 165 36.31 8.82 52.03
CA GLY A 165 35.10 9.20 52.78
C GLY A 165 34.24 10.28 52.12
N LYS A 166 34.61 10.75 50.93
CA LYS A 166 33.83 11.70 50.13
C LYS A 166 32.76 10.97 49.31
N VAL A 167 31.73 11.71 48.92
CA VAL A 167 30.66 11.22 48.04
C VAL A 167 31.06 11.43 46.58
N ALA A 168 30.73 10.48 45.69
CA ALA A 168 31.05 10.60 44.27
C ALA A 168 30.31 11.75 43.59
N GLY A 169 29.07 12.00 44.01
CA GLY A 169 28.23 13.08 43.51
C GLY A 169 27.52 12.73 42.21
N HIS A 170 26.48 13.50 41.92
CA HIS A 170 25.55 13.29 40.81
C HIS A 170 26.26 13.16 39.44
N TRP A 171 27.21 14.03 39.13
CA TRP A 171 27.87 14.06 37.82
C TRP A 171 28.73 12.82 37.53
N VAL A 172 29.31 12.20 38.57
CA VAL A 172 30.04 10.93 38.44
C VAL A 172 29.07 9.82 38.06
N TRP A 173 27.96 9.67 38.81
CA TRP A 173 26.92 8.69 38.51
C TRP A 173 26.30 8.91 37.13
N GLY A 174 25.94 10.15 36.78
CA GLY A 174 25.36 10.48 35.48
C GLY A 174 26.29 10.14 34.31
N THR A 175 27.60 10.37 34.46
CA THR A 175 28.61 9.99 33.46
C THR A 175 28.82 8.47 33.39
N ALA A 176 28.73 7.77 34.53
CA ALA A 176 28.75 6.32 34.58
C ALA A 176 27.56 5.71 33.85
N LEU A 177 26.35 6.21 34.12
CA LEU A 177 25.11 5.80 33.46
C LEU A 177 25.15 6.12 31.96
N TYR A 178 25.68 7.27 31.56
CA TYR A 178 25.86 7.63 30.15
C TYR A 178 26.76 6.63 29.42
N THR A 179 27.91 6.29 30.03
CA THR A 179 28.86 5.32 29.47
C THR A 179 28.20 3.95 29.34
N ALA A 180 27.46 3.51 30.36
CA ALA A 180 26.71 2.26 30.32
C ALA A 180 25.64 2.24 29.22
N GLY A 181 24.89 3.34 29.07
CA GLY A 181 23.89 3.52 28.01
C GLY A 181 24.52 3.48 26.62
N LEU A 182 25.66 4.15 26.44
CA LEU A 182 26.42 4.14 25.18
C LEU A 182 26.88 2.73 24.82
N VAL A 183 27.50 2.00 25.76
CA VAL A 183 27.94 0.60 25.54
C VAL A 183 26.75 -0.30 25.22
N THR A 184 25.63 -0.14 25.91
CA THR A 184 24.40 -0.93 25.68
C THR A 184 23.84 -0.68 24.27
N VAL A 185 23.79 0.57 23.83
CA VAL A 185 23.33 0.95 22.49
C VAL A 185 24.27 0.42 21.40
N LEU A 186 25.59 0.56 21.59
CA LEU A 186 26.61 0.02 20.67
C LEU A 186 26.58 -1.51 20.61
N GLY A 187 26.43 -2.17 21.77
CA GLY A 187 26.28 -3.63 21.86
C GLY A 187 24.99 -4.12 21.20
N LYS A 188 23.90 -3.35 21.29
CA LYS A 188 22.67 -3.64 20.54
C LYS A 188 22.91 -3.54 19.03
N ALA A 189 23.63 -2.52 18.55
CA ALA A 189 24.00 -2.42 17.13
C ALA A 189 24.82 -3.63 16.66
N ALA A 190 25.80 -4.06 17.46
CA ALA A 190 26.57 -5.27 17.22
C ALA A 190 25.69 -6.51 17.11
N LEU A 191 24.68 -6.62 17.99
CA LEU A 191 23.74 -7.74 18.00
C LEU A 191 22.80 -7.75 16.78
N ILE A 192 22.40 -6.60 16.24
CA ILE A 192 21.48 -6.52 15.08
C ILE A 192 22.19 -6.73 13.74
N THR A 193 23.49 -6.44 13.70
CA THR A 193 24.34 -6.60 12.51
C THR A 193 24.31 -8.04 12.02
N ASN A 194 24.14 -8.26 10.70
CA ASN A 194 24.15 -9.60 10.13
C ASN A 194 25.55 -10.01 9.68
N ILE A 195 26.29 -9.11 9.04
CA ILE A 195 27.63 -9.36 8.54
C ILE A 195 28.61 -8.37 9.16
N TRP A 196 29.67 -8.91 9.77
CA TRP A 196 30.77 -8.14 10.29
C TRP A 196 31.77 -7.84 9.18
N THR A 197 31.75 -6.61 8.70
CA THR A 197 32.72 -6.06 7.75
C THR A 197 33.82 -5.31 8.51
N LYS A 198 34.93 -5.00 7.84
CA LYS A 198 35.98 -4.12 8.40
C LYS A 198 35.42 -2.79 8.92
N TYR A 199 34.40 -2.23 8.24
CA TYR A 199 33.78 -0.97 8.63
C TYR A 199 32.92 -1.11 9.89
N THR A 200 32.19 -2.21 10.08
CA THR A 200 31.44 -2.45 11.34
C THR A 200 32.38 -2.67 12.51
N VAL A 201 33.50 -3.37 12.28
CA VAL A 201 34.52 -3.62 13.30
C VAL A 201 35.24 -2.33 13.68
N ILE A 202 35.36 -1.35 12.79
CA ILE A 202 35.93 -0.04 13.14
C ILE A 202 34.86 0.86 13.78
N ALA A 203 33.64 0.91 13.23
CA ALA A 203 32.63 1.86 13.68
C ALA A 203 32.09 1.60 15.08
N ILE A 204 31.79 0.34 15.44
CA ILE A 204 31.17 0.03 16.74
C ILE A 204 32.15 0.27 17.91
N PRO A 205 33.32 -0.38 17.98
CA PRO A 205 34.29 -0.09 19.03
C PRO A 205 34.99 1.25 18.83
N GLY A 206 35.11 1.77 17.61
CA GLY A 206 35.65 3.11 17.36
C GLY A 206 34.77 4.20 17.96
N SER A 207 33.45 4.08 17.87
CA SER A 207 32.51 4.95 18.60
C SER A 207 32.73 4.94 20.11
N LEU A 208 33.01 3.76 20.69
CA LEU A 208 33.34 3.63 22.11
C LEU A 208 34.71 4.26 22.44
N ALA A 209 35.72 4.04 21.59
CA ALA A 209 37.05 4.61 21.75
C ALA A 209 37.01 6.14 21.67
N ILE A 210 36.21 6.71 20.76
CA ILE A 210 36.00 8.17 20.66
C ILE A 210 35.45 8.71 21.97
N TRP A 211 34.49 8.03 22.61
CA TRP A 211 33.98 8.44 23.92
C TRP A 211 35.07 8.45 25.01
N PHE A 212 35.86 7.38 25.09
CA PHE A 212 36.94 7.28 26.08
C PHE A 212 38.12 8.24 25.83
N ILE A 213 38.34 8.67 24.59
CA ILE A 213 39.33 9.71 24.27
C ILE A 213 38.75 11.10 24.55
N PHE A 214 37.48 11.32 24.18
CA PHE A 214 36.80 12.59 24.35
C PHE A 214 36.62 12.95 25.84
N LEU A 215 36.17 12.01 26.68
CA LEU A 215 35.82 12.26 28.06
C LEU A 215 37.00 12.86 28.89
N PRO A 216 38.22 12.30 28.87
CA PRO A 216 39.37 12.91 29.54
C PRO A 216 39.75 14.30 29.00
N ILE A 217 39.75 14.47 27.69
CA ILE A 217 40.08 15.74 27.04
C ILE A 217 39.07 16.81 27.45
N TYR A 218 37.78 16.46 27.39
CA TYR A 218 36.66 17.33 27.73
C TYR A 218 36.68 17.70 29.22
N ALA A 219 36.77 16.72 30.13
CA ALA A 219 36.80 16.96 31.57
C ALA A 219 38.04 17.76 32.03
N PHE A 220 39.16 17.72 31.29
CA PHE A 220 40.35 18.53 31.59
C PHE A 220 40.27 19.93 30.98
N ALA A 221 39.89 20.05 29.69
CA ALA A 221 39.94 21.32 28.97
C ALA A 221 38.73 22.23 29.27
N ALA A 222 37.54 21.66 29.38
CA ALA A 222 36.29 22.42 29.50
C ALA A 222 36.27 23.31 30.76
N PRO A 223 36.51 22.79 31.99
CA PRO A 223 36.48 23.62 33.19
C PRO A 223 37.52 24.76 33.19
N ARG A 224 38.67 24.55 32.54
CA ARG A 224 39.72 25.59 32.42
C ARG A 224 39.33 26.72 31.47
N LEU A 225 38.43 26.46 30.54
CA LEU A 225 37.91 27.43 29.59
C LEU A 225 36.63 28.12 30.10
N GLY A 226 36.21 27.86 31.34
CA GLY A 226 34.97 28.41 31.93
C GLY A 226 33.69 27.84 31.33
N PHE A 227 33.79 26.66 30.71
CA PHE A 227 32.71 25.98 30.00
C PHE A 227 32.51 24.59 30.63
N SER A 228 31.27 24.23 31.03
CA SER A 228 30.99 22.95 31.71
C SER A 228 31.83 22.70 32.99
N GLU A 229 31.68 23.58 33.99
CA GLU A 229 32.34 23.44 35.31
C GLU A 229 31.91 22.18 36.09
N GLU A 230 30.80 21.56 35.67
CA GLU A 230 30.18 20.35 36.23
C GLU A 230 31.12 19.12 36.22
N TYR A 231 32.09 19.07 35.30
CA TYR A 231 33.07 17.97 35.20
C TYR A 231 34.39 18.21 35.94
N THR A 232 34.47 19.28 36.74
CA THR A 232 35.64 19.54 37.58
C THR A 232 35.89 18.37 38.54
N ASN A 233 37.07 17.74 38.45
CA ASN A 233 37.49 16.60 39.26
C ASN A 233 36.63 15.32 39.15
N VAL A 234 35.73 15.22 38.17
CA VAL A 234 34.91 14.01 37.95
C VAL A 234 35.74 12.85 37.38
N LEU A 235 36.67 13.14 36.46
CA LEU A 235 37.47 12.13 35.76
C LEU A 235 38.31 11.19 36.67
N PRO A 236 39.14 11.70 37.61
CA PRO A 236 39.95 10.84 38.46
C PRO A 236 39.11 9.94 39.37
N VAL A 237 37.95 10.43 39.83
CA VAL A 237 36.99 9.65 40.62
C VAL A 237 36.35 8.56 39.77
N LEU A 238 35.83 8.93 38.59
CA LEU A 238 35.12 8.00 37.70
C LEU A 238 36.03 6.87 37.18
N MET A 239 37.23 7.22 36.70
CA MET A 239 38.14 6.24 36.10
C MET A 239 38.84 5.36 37.14
N GLY A 240 39.01 5.89 38.37
CA GLY A 240 39.62 5.18 39.49
C GLY A 240 38.67 4.21 40.21
N ASP A 241 37.36 4.40 40.08
CA ASP A 241 36.36 3.57 40.76
C ASP A 241 36.13 2.23 40.01
N PRO A 242 36.38 1.07 40.64
CA PRO A 242 36.08 -0.23 40.05
C PRO A 242 34.58 -0.44 39.77
N ASN A 243 33.70 0.17 40.57
CA ASN A 243 32.25 0.03 40.40
C ASN A 243 31.80 0.64 39.07
N PHE A 244 32.40 1.75 38.64
CA PHE A 244 32.16 2.34 37.33
C PHE A 244 32.42 1.36 36.19
N TRP A 245 33.58 0.68 36.18
CA TRP A 245 33.93 -0.26 35.11
C TRP A 245 33.03 -1.49 35.10
N LEU A 246 32.75 -2.07 36.27
CA LEU A 246 31.88 -3.24 36.41
C LEU A 246 30.46 -2.90 35.94
N MET A 247 29.93 -1.76 36.39
CA MET A 247 28.60 -1.28 36.01
C MET A 247 28.51 -1.00 34.51
N SER A 248 29.43 -0.19 33.99
CA SER A 248 29.32 0.38 32.64
C SER A 248 29.70 -0.58 31.51
N MET A 249 30.67 -1.49 31.73
CA MET A 249 31.12 -2.42 30.69
C MET A 249 30.42 -3.78 30.75
N LEU A 250 30.07 -4.26 31.95
CA LEU A 250 29.63 -5.64 32.13
C LEU A 250 28.18 -5.74 32.61
N ALA A 251 27.86 -5.19 33.79
CA ALA A 251 26.59 -5.45 34.46
C ALA A 251 25.41 -4.89 33.67
N LEU A 252 25.39 -3.59 33.37
CA LEU A 252 24.25 -2.96 32.70
C LEU A 252 24.11 -3.39 31.23
N PRO A 253 25.17 -3.36 30.38
CA PRO A 253 25.05 -3.86 29.02
C PRO A 253 24.72 -5.34 28.97
N GLY A 254 25.30 -6.16 29.85
CA GLY A 254 25.03 -7.58 29.95
C GLY A 254 23.54 -7.85 30.24
N LEU A 255 23.00 -7.25 31.30
CA LEU A 255 21.59 -7.44 31.69
C LEU A 255 20.61 -7.00 30.59
N CYS A 256 20.86 -5.86 29.93
CA CYS A 256 20.02 -5.38 28.84
C CYS A 256 20.10 -6.31 27.62
N LEU A 257 21.31 -6.66 27.19
CA LEU A 257 21.53 -7.40 25.95
C LEU A 257 21.22 -8.90 26.06
N VAL A 258 21.28 -9.50 27.25
CA VAL A 258 20.95 -10.93 27.45
C VAL A 258 19.54 -11.24 26.97
N ARG A 259 18.56 -10.40 27.33
CA ARG A 259 17.17 -10.58 26.88
C ARG A 259 17.08 -10.52 25.35
N ASP A 260 17.76 -9.56 24.74
CA ASP A 260 17.73 -9.36 23.29
C ASP A 260 18.44 -10.46 22.51
N PHE A 261 19.52 -10.99 23.09
CA PHE A 261 20.22 -12.15 22.57
C PHE A 261 19.34 -13.40 22.64
N ALA A 262 18.72 -13.66 23.78
CA ALA A 262 17.79 -14.76 23.97
C ALA A 262 16.61 -14.68 22.99
N TRP A 263 16.02 -13.50 22.81
CA TRP A 263 14.96 -13.27 21.84
C TRP A 263 15.42 -13.52 20.40
N LYS A 264 16.59 -12.98 20.01
CA LYS A 264 17.14 -13.19 18.66
C LYS A 264 17.41 -14.67 18.40
N TYR A 265 17.95 -15.38 19.39
CA TYR A 265 18.19 -16.82 19.33
C TYR A 265 16.89 -17.60 19.20
N ALA A 266 15.91 -17.37 20.09
CA ALA A 266 14.62 -18.05 20.07
C ALA A 266 13.86 -17.83 18.76
N LYS A 267 13.85 -16.60 18.24
CA LYS A 267 13.23 -16.28 16.95
C LYS A 267 13.91 -17.01 15.79
N ARG A 268 15.23 -17.17 15.83
CA ARG A 268 15.97 -17.87 14.78
C ARG A 268 15.78 -19.38 14.85
N MET A 269 15.73 -19.95 16.05
CA MET A 269 15.64 -21.40 16.28
C MET A 269 14.21 -21.93 16.13
N TYR A 270 13.22 -21.30 16.78
CA TYR A 270 11.86 -21.83 16.87
C TYR A 270 10.91 -21.25 15.81
N PHE A 271 11.16 -20.03 15.34
CA PHE A 271 10.28 -19.34 14.38
C PHE A 271 11.06 -18.78 13.16
N PRO A 272 11.79 -19.63 12.41
CA PRO A 272 12.58 -19.17 11.27
C PRO A 272 11.70 -18.57 10.17
N GLN A 273 12.21 -17.53 9.52
CA GLN A 273 11.58 -16.91 8.35
C GLN A 273 12.32 -17.38 7.09
N SER A 274 11.70 -17.22 5.91
CA SER A 274 12.26 -17.73 4.65
C SER A 274 13.71 -17.27 4.38
N TYR A 275 14.08 -16.05 4.79
CA TYR A 275 15.45 -15.57 4.62
C TYR A 275 16.45 -16.20 5.62
N HIS A 276 16.01 -16.71 6.78
CA HIS A 276 16.89 -17.43 7.72
C HIS A 276 17.37 -18.76 7.12
N HIS A 277 16.48 -19.49 6.44
CA HIS A 277 16.86 -20.71 5.72
C HIS A 277 17.86 -20.41 4.59
N VAL A 278 17.67 -19.32 3.85
CA VAL A 278 18.60 -18.92 2.79
C VAL A 278 19.96 -18.49 3.36
N GLN A 279 19.99 -17.87 4.54
CA GLN A 279 21.24 -17.59 5.26
C GLN A 279 21.97 -18.86 5.69
N GLU A 280 21.25 -19.91 6.08
CA GLU A 280 21.84 -21.22 6.42
C GLU A 280 22.40 -21.91 5.19
N ILE A 281 21.66 -21.93 4.07
CA ILE A 281 22.15 -22.42 2.77
C ILE A 281 23.43 -21.68 2.37
N GLN A 282 23.46 -20.36 2.53
CA GLN A 282 24.65 -19.54 2.28
C GLN A 282 25.83 -19.93 3.17
N LYS A 283 25.59 -20.16 4.46
CA LYS A 283 26.64 -20.43 5.46
C LYS A 283 27.25 -21.82 5.28
N TYR A 284 26.42 -22.82 5.02
CA TYR A 284 26.84 -24.21 4.83
C TYR A 284 27.17 -24.56 3.38
N ASN A 285 26.98 -23.61 2.45
CA ASN A 285 27.18 -23.78 1.02
C ASN A 285 26.49 -25.05 0.48
N ILE A 286 25.25 -25.27 0.92
CA ILE A 286 24.46 -26.45 0.55
C ILE A 286 24.20 -26.35 -0.96
N GLN A 287 24.51 -27.42 -1.69
CA GLN A 287 24.21 -27.49 -3.11
C GLN A 287 22.69 -27.59 -3.28
N ASP A 288 22.06 -26.50 -3.70
CA ASP A 288 20.65 -26.55 -4.06
C ASP A 288 20.50 -27.40 -5.34
N TYR A 289 19.98 -28.61 -5.17
CA TYR A 289 19.47 -29.40 -6.27
C TYR A 289 18.17 -28.74 -6.75
N ARG A 290 18.30 -27.83 -7.71
CA ARG A 290 17.17 -27.50 -8.56
C ARG A 290 17.01 -28.72 -9.46
N PRO A 291 15.86 -29.43 -9.48
CA PRO A 291 15.61 -30.33 -10.58
C PRO A 291 15.76 -29.46 -11.83
N SER A 292 16.70 -29.82 -12.71
CA SER A 292 16.71 -29.24 -14.03
C SER A 292 15.28 -29.41 -14.52
N ILE A 293 14.59 -28.30 -14.80
CA ILE A 293 13.47 -28.38 -15.72
C ILE A 293 14.17 -28.83 -16.99
N SER A 294 14.23 -30.14 -17.23
CA SER A 294 14.50 -30.66 -18.54
C SER A 294 13.51 -29.94 -19.42
N ARG A 295 13.99 -29.47 -20.57
CA ARG A 295 13.16 -28.83 -21.59
C ARG A 295 12.22 -29.86 -22.25
N GLU A 296 11.62 -30.74 -21.46
CA GLU A 296 10.75 -31.79 -21.94
C GLU A 296 9.31 -31.37 -21.69
N CYS A 297 8.59 -31.31 -22.81
CA CYS A 297 7.17 -31.05 -22.96
C CYS A 297 6.69 -29.59 -22.85
N ALA A 298 7.21 -28.74 -23.73
CA ALA A 298 6.32 -27.93 -24.58
C ALA A 298 6.12 -28.65 -25.93
N PHE A 299 5.71 -29.91 -25.88
CA PHE A 299 5.24 -30.69 -27.02
C PHE A 299 3.74 -30.92 -26.78
N GLY A 300 2.95 -29.90 -27.10
CA GLY A 300 1.51 -29.93 -26.85
C GLY A 300 0.85 -28.57 -26.74
N ALA A 301 1.11 -27.67 -27.71
CA ALA A 301 0.13 -26.67 -28.17
C ALA A 301 0.72 -25.94 -29.39
N SER A 302 0.51 -26.54 -30.55
CA SER A 302 0.70 -25.93 -31.86
C SER A 302 -0.25 -24.74 -32.05
N THR A 303 0.16 -23.53 -31.65
CA THR A 303 -0.54 -22.30 -32.07
C THR A 303 0.35 -21.04 -32.08
N LEU A 304 1.65 -21.19 -32.36
CA LEU A 304 2.54 -20.04 -32.59
C LEU A 304 3.46 -20.21 -33.80
N TRP A 305 3.25 -21.25 -34.61
CA TRP A 305 4.07 -21.53 -35.80
C TRP A 305 3.49 -20.99 -37.13
N ASN A 306 2.32 -20.35 -37.10
CA ASN A 306 1.71 -19.72 -38.29
C ASN A 306 1.53 -18.19 -38.12
N SER A 307 2.44 -17.52 -37.44
CA SER A 307 2.57 -16.07 -37.60
C SER A 307 3.80 -15.78 -38.46
N CYS A 308 3.58 -15.65 -39.77
CA CYS A 308 4.45 -14.81 -40.59
C CYS A 308 4.47 -13.43 -39.92
N GLY A 309 5.58 -13.12 -39.25
CA GLY A 309 5.81 -11.83 -38.62
C GLY A 309 6.01 -10.73 -39.67
N LEU A 310 4.97 -10.40 -40.44
CA LEU A 310 4.90 -9.13 -41.16
C LEU A 310 4.39 -8.08 -40.17
N ALA A 311 5.31 -7.41 -39.48
CA ALA A 311 5.03 -6.14 -38.82
C ALA A 311 5.40 -5.01 -39.81
N PHE A 312 4.47 -4.66 -40.69
CA PHE A 312 4.60 -3.47 -41.54
C PHE A 312 4.23 -2.24 -40.69
N LEU A 313 5.24 -1.53 -40.18
CA LEU A 313 5.09 -0.21 -39.58
C LEU A 313 5.06 0.83 -40.72
N HIS A 314 3.91 0.94 -41.39
CA HIS A 314 3.62 2.05 -42.29
C HIS A 314 2.58 2.95 -41.63
N ALA A 315 3.02 4.08 -41.10
CA ALA A 315 2.14 5.14 -40.65
C ALA A 315 1.67 5.92 -41.88
N LEU A 316 0.48 5.62 -42.39
CA LEU A 316 -0.21 6.51 -43.32
C LEU A 316 -1.12 7.46 -42.54
N GLN A 317 -0.71 8.73 -42.50
CA GLN A 317 -1.61 9.85 -42.32
C GLN A 317 -2.60 9.90 -43.50
N GLY A 318 -3.89 10.04 -43.23
CA GLY A 318 -4.89 10.31 -44.27
C GLY A 318 -6.31 9.93 -43.88
N THR A 319 -7.12 10.94 -43.58
CA THR A 319 -8.59 10.97 -43.47
C THR A 319 -9.33 10.26 -44.61
N VAL A 320 -10.54 9.72 -44.36
CA VAL A 320 -11.81 10.09 -45.02
C VAL A 320 -12.96 9.12 -44.64
N PHE A 321 -14.12 9.74 -44.38
CA PHE A 321 -15.49 9.21 -44.28
C PHE A 321 -15.83 8.15 -45.34
N LEU A 322 -16.66 7.17 -44.98
CA LEU A 322 -17.80 6.76 -45.82
C LEU A 322 -18.84 6.01 -44.96
N GLU A 323 -20.07 6.51 -45.09
CA GLU A 323 -21.32 6.03 -44.53
C GLU A 323 -21.91 5.02 -45.51
N GLU A 324 -22.41 3.88 -45.03
CA GLU A 324 -23.13 2.91 -45.88
C GLU A 324 -24.44 2.50 -45.22
N HIS A 325 -25.52 3.02 -45.80
CA HIS A 325 -26.90 2.60 -45.61
C HIS A 325 -27.10 1.20 -46.20
N LEU A 326 -27.74 0.27 -45.49
CA LEU A 326 -28.50 -0.78 -46.16
C LEU A 326 -29.74 -1.25 -45.39
N TYR A 327 -30.73 -1.53 -46.22
CA TYR A 327 -32.17 -1.65 -46.03
C TYR A 327 -32.67 -2.68 -44.99
N HIS A 328 -33.84 -2.32 -44.43
CA HIS A 328 -34.80 -3.18 -43.74
C HIS A 328 -35.67 -3.91 -44.79
N ASP A 329 -36.03 -5.17 -44.54
CA ASP A 329 -37.30 -5.74 -45.03
C ASP A 329 -37.95 -6.56 -43.89
N PRO A 330 -39.27 -6.43 -43.64
CA PRO A 330 -39.94 -6.95 -42.45
C PRO A 330 -40.83 -8.16 -42.79
N SER A 331 -40.63 -9.28 -42.12
CA SER A 331 -41.72 -10.22 -41.82
C SER A 331 -41.20 -11.33 -40.91
N MET A 332 -41.62 -11.30 -39.64
CA MET A 332 -42.07 -12.47 -38.89
C MET A 332 -42.35 -12.06 -37.45
N THR A 333 -43.65 -12.07 -37.11
CA THR A 333 -44.24 -12.38 -35.80
C THR A 333 -43.49 -11.90 -34.55
N GLU A 334 -44.03 -10.83 -33.94
CA GLU A 334 -43.62 -10.30 -32.64
C GLU A 334 -43.70 -11.36 -31.52
N GLU A 335 -42.55 -11.96 -31.20
CA GLU A 335 -42.28 -12.51 -29.88
C GLU A 335 -41.45 -11.49 -29.09
N MET A 336 -41.97 -11.03 -27.96
CA MET A 336 -41.32 -10.04 -27.08
C MET A 336 -40.03 -10.61 -26.46
N SER A 337 -38.88 -10.15 -26.96
CA SER A 337 -37.53 -10.50 -26.46
C SER A 337 -36.97 -9.45 -25.49
N LEU A 338 -36.10 -9.85 -24.55
CA LEU A 338 -35.35 -8.93 -23.66
C LEU A 338 -34.50 -7.89 -24.42
N ARG A 339 -34.39 -8.00 -25.75
CA ARG A 339 -33.79 -7.02 -26.66
C ARG A 339 -34.55 -5.69 -26.76
N GLN A 340 -35.66 -5.49 -26.06
CA GLN A 340 -36.37 -4.21 -26.06
C GLN A 340 -36.29 -3.48 -24.71
N LEU A 341 -35.59 -4.05 -23.72
CA LEU A 341 -35.54 -3.51 -22.38
C LEU A 341 -34.70 -2.22 -22.33
N PRO A 342 -35.22 -1.11 -21.77
CA PRO A 342 -34.49 0.15 -21.73
C PRO A 342 -33.26 0.03 -20.83
N LEU A 343 -32.10 0.39 -21.37
CA LEU A 343 -30.82 0.38 -20.66
C LEU A 343 -30.57 1.73 -20.00
N ILE A 344 -30.18 1.71 -18.73
CA ILE A 344 -29.88 2.89 -17.92
C ILE A 344 -28.40 2.88 -17.57
N LEU A 345 -27.64 3.89 -17.98
CA LEU A 345 -26.24 4.00 -17.59
C LEU A 345 -26.15 4.69 -16.24
N ILE A 346 -25.29 4.19 -15.34
CA ILE A 346 -24.97 4.86 -14.09
C ILE A 346 -23.49 5.25 -14.14
N VAL A 347 -23.21 6.55 -14.10
CA VAL A 347 -21.86 7.09 -14.27
C VAL A 347 -21.57 8.09 -13.15
N ALA A 348 -20.35 8.07 -12.61
CA ALA A 348 -19.82 9.16 -11.80
C ALA A 348 -18.63 9.77 -12.55
N ALA A 349 -18.60 11.08 -12.71
CA ALA A 349 -17.59 11.76 -13.52
C ALA A 349 -17.18 13.13 -12.97
N THR A 350 -15.90 13.48 -13.16
CA THR A 350 -15.36 14.84 -12.90
C THR A 350 -15.89 15.85 -13.92
N PRO A 351 -15.65 17.17 -13.78
CA PRO A 351 -16.10 18.17 -14.75
C PRO A 351 -15.55 17.94 -16.17
N LYS A 352 -14.40 17.26 -16.30
CA LYS A 352 -13.79 16.87 -17.58
C LYS A 352 -14.22 15.49 -18.08
N ASN A 353 -15.33 14.95 -17.56
CA ASN A 353 -15.82 13.61 -17.89
C ASN A 353 -14.84 12.47 -17.56
N GLY A 354 -13.94 12.69 -16.59
CA GLY A 354 -13.04 11.66 -16.08
C GLY A 354 -13.78 10.69 -15.15
N ILE A 355 -13.69 9.39 -15.42
CA ILE A 355 -14.43 8.33 -14.71
C ILE A 355 -13.54 7.35 -13.94
N GLY A 356 -12.25 7.29 -14.25
CA GLY A 356 -11.35 6.30 -13.68
C GLY A 356 -9.88 6.73 -13.71
N HIS A 357 -9.11 6.16 -12.79
CA HIS A 357 -7.66 6.29 -12.74
C HIS A 357 -7.05 4.93 -12.32
N SER A 358 -6.15 4.37 -13.12
CA SER A 358 -5.40 3.13 -12.83
C SER A 358 -6.29 1.91 -12.47
N GLY A 359 -7.49 1.82 -13.04
CA GLY A 359 -8.43 0.72 -12.79
C GLY A 359 -9.30 0.86 -11.52
N GLY A 360 -9.20 1.98 -10.81
CA GLY A 360 -10.06 2.36 -9.68
C GLY A 360 -10.75 3.71 -9.90
N LEU A 361 -11.39 4.20 -8.84
CA LEU A 361 -12.01 5.54 -8.81
C LEU A 361 -10.93 6.61 -8.53
N PRO A 362 -10.95 7.78 -9.21
CA PRO A 362 -9.95 8.84 -9.02
C PRO A 362 -10.06 9.61 -7.70
N TRP A 363 -11.25 9.62 -7.11
CA TRP A 363 -11.59 10.35 -5.89
C TRP A 363 -11.71 9.41 -4.67
N PRO A 364 -11.62 9.93 -3.43
CA PRO A 364 -11.85 9.14 -2.23
C PRO A 364 -13.25 8.50 -2.20
N MET A 365 -13.41 7.43 -1.43
CA MET A 365 -14.66 6.65 -1.41
C MET A 365 -15.82 7.48 -0.84
N LEU A 366 -16.70 7.96 -1.73
CA LEU A 366 -17.92 8.72 -1.39
C LEU A 366 -19.02 7.77 -0.88
N LYS A 367 -19.15 7.65 0.44
CA LYS A 367 -20.12 6.74 1.10
C LYS A 367 -21.56 7.12 0.78
N LYS A 368 -21.89 8.41 0.74
CA LYS A 368 -23.25 8.91 0.44
C LYS A 368 -23.66 8.56 -0.99
N GLU A 369 -22.74 8.69 -1.93
CA GLU A 369 -22.96 8.33 -3.35
C GLU A 369 -23.13 6.82 -3.53
N MET A 370 -22.25 6.01 -2.91
CA MET A 370 -22.32 4.55 -3.01
C MET A 370 -23.63 4.03 -2.40
N ALA A 371 -24.07 4.64 -1.30
CA ALA A 371 -25.34 4.32 -0.66
C ALA A 371 -26.54 4.70 -1.55
N TYR A 372 -26.50 5.85 -2.22
CA TYR A 372 -27.50 6.26 -3.19
C TYR A 372 -27.61 5.23 -4.33
N PHE A 373 -26.52 4.87 -5.00
CA PHE A 373 -26.55 3.88 -6.08
C PHE A 373 -26.98 2.48 -5.63
N ALA A 374 -26.58 2.07 -4.42
CA ALA A 374 -27.07 0.82 -3.85
C ALA A 374 -28.59 0.83 -3.66
N ARG A 375 -29.19 1.96 -3.26
CA ARG A 375 -30.65 2.10 -3.15
C ARG A 375 -31.32 2.13 -4.51
N VAL A 376 -30.85 2.95 -5.45
CA VAL A 376 -31.42 3.06 -6.81
C VAL A 376 -31.46 1.70 -7.52
N THR A 377 -30.35 0.96 -7.48
CA THR A 377 -30.25 -0.32 -8.19
C THR A 377 -30.97 -1.47 -7.49
N LYS A 378 -31.24 -1.39 -6.19
CA LYS A 378 -32.00 -2.41 -5.44
C LYS A 378 -33.51 -2.26 -5.54
N ARG A 379 -34.01 -1.03 -5.76
CA ARG A 379 -35.45 -0.76 -5.79
C ARG A 379 -36.08 -1.34 -7.04
N THR A 380 -36.87 -2.36 -6.84
CA THR A 380 -37.67 -3.01 -7.86
C THR A 380 -38.97 -2.23 -8.04
N PRO A 381 -39.34 -1.83 -9.26
CA PRO A 381 -40.61 -1.16 -9.48
C PRO A 381 -41.77 -2.13 -9.19
N THR A 382 -42.81 -1.66 -8.50
CA THR A 382 -44.05 -2.40 -8.23
C THR A 382 -44.85 -2.69 -9.53
N THR A 383 -44.54 -1.95 -10.60
CA THR A 383 -45.14 -2.08 -11.93
C THR A 383 -44.08 -2.60 -12.93
N PRO A 384 -44.30 -3.72 -13.63
CA PRO A 384 -43.36 -4.20 -14.63
C PRO A 384 -43.21 -3.21 -15.79
N ALA A 385 -41.97 -2.88 -16.15
CA ALA A 385 -41.68 -2.04 -17.31
C ALA A 385 -42.03 -2.78 -18.61
N ALA A 386 -42.40 -2.03 -19.65
CA ALA A 386 -42.69 -2.56 -20.98
C ALA A 386 -41.52 -3.45 -21.47
N GLY A 387 -41.79 -4.76 -21.64
CA GLY A 387 -40.79 -5.76 -22.04
C GLY A 387 -40.44 -6.84 -21.00
N SER A 388 -41.11 -6.91 -19.85
CA SER A 388 -40.87 -7.99 -18.86
C SER A 388 -41.36 -9.35 -19.37
N ILE A 389 -40.49 -10.36 -19.36
CA ILE A 389 -40.87 -11.76 -19.62
C ILE A 389 -41.41 -12.36 -18.31
N LEU A 390 -42.65 -12.82 -18.34
CA LEU A 390 -43.26 -13.64 -17.30
C LEU A 390 -42.98 -15.13 -17.59
N PRO A 391 -42.75 -15.98 -16.57
CA PRO A 391 -42.62 -17.42 -16.76
C PRO A 391 -43.95 -18.06 -17.16
N ASP A 392 -43.92 -19.03 -18.08
CA ASP A 392 -45.08 -19.83 -18.47
C ASP A 392 -45.60 -20.68 -17.28
N ALA A 393 -46.93 -20.73 -17.16
CA ALA A 393 -47.66 -21.01 -15.93
C ALA A 393 -47.48 -22.41 -15.30
N SER A 394 -47.51 -22.44 -13.96
CA SER A 394 -48.32 -23.34 -13.09
C SER A 394 -47.58 -23.71 -11.78
N LYS A 395 -47.69 -22.85 -10.76
CA LYS A 395 -47.83 -23.22 -9.33
C LYS A 395 -47.74 -21.98 -8.41
N GLN A 396 -48.67 -21.96 -7.47
CA GLN A 396 -48.69 -21.24 -6.20
C GLN A 396 -49.05 -19.75 -6.19
N GLU A 397 -50.23 -19.50 -5.62
CA GLU A 397 -50.73 -18.26 -5.06
C GLU A 397 -49.84 -17.75 -3.90
N ASP A 398 -49.91 -16.42 -3.69
CA ASP A 398 -49.54 -15.69 -2.48
C ASP A 398 -48.05 -15.57 -2.13
N THR A 399 -47.28 -14.91 -3.00
CA THR A 399 -46.14 -14.07 -2.59
C THR A 399 -46.02 -12.88 -3.56
N ASP A 400 -45.77 -11.68 -3.04
CA ASP A 400 -45.45 -10.47 -3.82
C ASP A 400 -44.60 -10.82 -5.06
N LYS A 401 -45.05 -10.43 -6.27
CA LYS A 401 -44.33 -10.67 -7.53
C LYS A 401 -42.95 -10.03 -7.49
N LYS A 402 -41.96 -10.79 -7.01
CA LYS A 402 -40.60 -10.32 -6.74
C LYS A 402 -39.78 -10.31 -8.02
N CYS A 403 -39.73 -9.18 -8.71
CA CYS A 403 -38.79 -8.97 -9.81
C CYS A 403 -37.39 -8.61 -9.27
N SER A 404 -36.35 -8.73 -10.10
CA SER A 404 -34.98 -8.36 -9.75
C SER A 404 -34.44 -7.40 -10.80
N ASN A 405 -33.77 -6.33 -10.35
CA ASN A 405 -33.05 -5.45 -11.27
C ASN A 405 -31.76 -6.10 -11.75
N VAL A 406 -31.39 -5.80 -12.99
CA VAL A 406 -30.19 -6.33 -13.64
C VAL A 406 -29.09 -5.28 -13.60
N VAL A 407 -27.89 -5.69 -13.22
CA VAL A 407 -26.68 -4.86 -13.26
C VAL A 407 -25.67 -5.51 -14.19
N ILE A 408 -25.33 -4.80 -15.26
CA ILE A 408 -24.40 -5.22 -16.30
C ILE A 408 -23.08 -4.48 -16.06
N MET A 409 -21.98 -5.23 -16.00
CA MET A 409 -20.66 -4.65 -15.74
C MET A 409 -19.54 -5.28 -16.54
N GLY A 410 -18.49 -4.50 -16.81
CA GLY A 410 -17.28 -5.00 -17.46
C GLY A 410 -16.36 -5.75 -16.48
N ARG A 411 -15.47 -6.61 -17.01
CA ARG A 411 -14.50 -7.38 -16.21
C ARG A 411 -13.71 -6.54 -15.20
N LYS A 412 -13.13 -5.40 -15.62
CA LYS A 412 -12.31 -4.55 -14.73
C LYS A 412 -13.12 -4.00 -13.56
N THR A 413 -14.37 -3.63 -13.80
CA THR A 413 -15.30 -3.14 -12.78
C THR A 413 -15.71 -4.25 -11.82
N TRP A 414 -15.95 -5.47 -12.34
CA TRP A 414 -16.18 -6.63 -11.50
C TRP A 414 -14.98 -6.92 -10.60
N GLU A 415 -13.76 -6.86 -11.16
CA GLU A 415 -12.49 -7.11 -10.46
C GLU A 415 -12.16 -6.04 -9.40
N SER A 416 -12.55 -4.78 -9.61
CA SER A 416 -12.30 -3.68 -8.67
C SER A 416 -13.22 -3.68 -7.44
N ILE A 417 -14.39 -4.33 -7.52
CA ILE A 417 -15.30 -4.50 -6.38
C ILE A 417 -14.67 -5.48 -5.36
N PRO A 418 -14.57 -5.13 -4.06
CA PRO A 418 -13.99 -6.00 -3.05
C PRO A 418 -14.70 -7.37 -2.98
N PRO A 419 -13.98 -8.49 -2.74
CA PRO A 419 -14.57 -9.84 -2.76
C PRO A 419 -15.78 -10.04 -1.83
N LYS A 420 -15.85 -9.29 -0.72
CA LYS A 420 -16.99 -9.31 0.23
C LYS A 420 -18.32 -8.86 -0.39
N PHE A 421 -18.27 -8.00 -1.40
CA PHE A 421 -19.44 -7.43 -2.07
C PHE A 421 -19.69 -8.05 -3.45
N ARG A 422 -18.97 -9.12 -3.79
CA ARG A 422 -19.06 -9.86 -5.05
C ARG A 422 -19.76 -11.21 -4.81
N PRO A 423 -20.93 -11.48 -5.40
CA PRO A 423 -21.76 -10.62 -6.25
C PRO A 423 -22.54 -9.56 -5.46
N LEU A 424 -23.05 -8.54 -6.16
CA LEU A 424 -23.91 -7.53 -5.57
C LEU A 424 -25.23 -8.17 -5.12
N LYS A 425 -25.50 -8.13 -3.80
CA LYS A 425 -26.73 -8.70 -3.20
C LYS A 425 -28.00 -8.02 -3.75
N ASP A 426 -29.08 -8.79 -3.81
CA ASP A 426 -30.45 -8.40 -4.19
C ASP A 426 -30.62 -7.92 -5.64
N ARG A 427 -29.68 -8.29 -6.53
CA ARG A 427 -29.65 -7.88 -7.94
C ARG A 427 -29.11 -9.02 -8.81
N THR A 428 -29.55 -9.07 -10.06
CA THR A 428 -29.02 -10.01 -11.06
C THR A 428 -27.76 -9.42 -11.68
N ASN A 429 -26.62 -10.11 -11.55
CA ASN A 429 -25.32 -9.60 -11.99
C ASN A 429 -24.92 -10.23 -13.35
N LEU A 430 -24.68 -9.39 -14.37
CA LEU A 430 -24.14 -9.79 -15.67
C LEU A 430 -22.71 -9.24 -15.82
N VAL A 431 -21.75 -10.09 -16.19
CA VAL A 431 -20.36 -9.70 -16.38
C VAL A 431 -19.97 -9.88 -17.84
N VAL A 432 -19.67 -8.78 -18.51
CA VAL A 432 -19.17 -8.76 -19.89
C VAL A 432 -17.65 -8.89 -19.88
N SER A 433 -17.15 -9.98 -20.45
CA SER A 433 -15.72 -10.31 -20.49
C SER A 433 -15.36 -11.10 -21.73
N THR A 434 -14.19 -10.83 -22.29
CA THR A 434 -13.59 -11.65 -23.35
C THR A 434 -12.97 -12.96 -22.84
N LYS A 435 -12.77 -13.09 -21.52
CA LYS A 435 -12.22 -14.30 -20.88
C LYS A 435 -13.32 -15.29 -20.54
N SER A 436 -13.00 -16.58 -20.63
CA SER A 436 -13.90 -17.66 -20.23
C SER A 436 -14.19 -17.62 -18.71
N ARG A 437 -15.34 -18.18 -18.30
CA ARG A 437 -15.74 -18.26 -16.87
C ARG A 437 -14.67 -18.92 -15.99
N ALA A 438 -13.97 -19.94 -16.51
CA ALA A 438 -12.91 -20.64 -15.80
C ALA A 438 -11.68 -19.76 -15.49
N GLU A 439 -11.43 -18.73 -16.30
CA GLU A 439 -10.31 -17.81 -16.14
C GLU A 439 -10.63 -16.61 -15.23
N LEU A 440 -11.90 -16.34 -14.93
CA LEU A 440 -12.33 -15.22 -14.07
C LEU A 440 -12.21 -15.49 -12.56
N GLY A 441 -11.66 -16.64 -12.16
CA GLY A 441 -11.63 -17.09 -10.75
C GLY A 441 -13.02 -17.55 -10.28
N ASN A 442 -13.18 -17.83 -8.98
CA ASN A 442 -14.43 -18.31 -8.38
C ASN A 442 -15.61 -17.32 -8.55
N VAL A 443 -16.28 -17.36 -9.70
CA VAL A 443 -17.52 -16.64 -9.98
C VAL A 443 -18.71 -17.55 -9.64
N PRO A 444 -19.65 -17.15 -8.77
CA PRO A 444 -20.80 -17.98 -8.42
C PRO A 444 -21.73 -18.27 -9.62
N ASP A 445 -22.45 -19.40 -9.59
CA ASP A 445 -23.38 -19.84 -10.65
C ASP A 445 -24.58 -18.91 -10.88
N THR A 446 -24.86 -18.06 -9.89
CA THR A 446 -25.86 -16.99 -9.95
C THR A 446 -25.48 -15.84 -10.89
N VAL A 447 -24.19 -15.72 -11.28
CA VAL A 447 -23.70 -14.65 -12.15
C VAL A 447 -23.62 -15.14 -13.59
N VAL A 448 -24.19 -14.37 -14.50
CA VAL A 448 -24.11 -14.61 -15.94
C VAL A 448 -22.84 -13.98 -16.47
N VAL A 449 -22.07 -14.71 -17.26
CA VAL A 449 -20.84 -14.23 -17.90
C VAL A 449 -20.99 -14.42 -19.39
N GLY A 450 -20.78 -13.35 -20.16
CA GLY A 450 -20.90 -13.38 -21.62
C GLY A 450 -19.89 -12.48 -22.30
N SER A 451 -19.74 -12.68 -23.60
CA SER A 451 -18.75 -11.99 -24.44
C SER A 451 -19.17 -10.56 -24.82
N SER A 452 -20.49 -10.31 -24.88
CA SER A 452 -21.09 -9.02 -25.21
C SER A 452 -22.32 -8.75 -24.34
N ILE A 453 -22.80 -7.50 -24.35
CA ILE A 453 -24.04 -7.11 -23.63
C ILE A 453 -25.22 -7.95 -24.14
N THR A 454 -25.36 -8.08 -25.46
CA THR A 454 -26.43 -8.85 -26.11
C THR A 454 -26.37 -10.34 -25.76
N ASP A 455 -25.16 -10.92 -25.73
CA ASP A 455 -24.94 -12.31 -25.35
C ASP A 455 -25.36 -12.58 -23.89
N CYS A 456 -25.00 -11.68 -22.98
CA CYS A 456 -25.42 -11.75 -21.57
C CYS A 456 -26.95 -11.65 -21.42
N LEU A 457 -27.60 -10.78 -22.20
CA LEU A 457 -29.06 -10.64 -22.17
C LEU A 457 -29.77 -11.88 -22.73
N ASN A 458 -29.24 -12.50 -23.78
CA ASN A 458 -29.78 -13.75 -24.34
C ASN A 458 -29.61 -14.93 -23.36
N ASP A 459 -28.49 -15.02 -22.63
CA ASP A 459 -28.31 -16.04 -21.59
C ASP A 459 -29.26 -15.81 -20.41
N LEU A 460 -29.45 -14.56 -19.99
CA LEU A 460 -30.42 -14.20 -18.97
C LEU A 460 -31.84 -14.56 -19.39
N GLU A 461 -32.23 -14.28 -20.65
CA GLU A 461 -33.53 -14.62 -21.20
C GLU A 461 -33.82 -16.13 -21.09
N ARG A 462 -32.83 -16.96 -21.46
CA ARG A 462 -32.92 -18.43 -21.33
C ARG A 462 -33.10 -18.87 -19.88
N ARG A 463 -32.36 -18.28 -18.93
CA ARG A 463 -32.45 -18.62 -17.51
C ARG A 463 -33.79 -18.22 -16.88
N VAL A 464 -34.36 -17.09 -17.30
CA VAL A 464 -35.69 -16.64 -16.85
C VAL A 464 -36.76 -17.59 -17.39
N ARG A 465 -36.71 -17.96 -18.67
CA ARG A 465 -37.64 -18.95 -19.26
C ARG A 465 -37.55 -20.33 -18.60
N GLN A 466 -36.36 -20.72 -18.15
CA GLN A 466 -36.13 -21.99 -17.42
C GLN A 466 -36.48 -21.91 -15.92
N GLY A 467 -36.97 -20.78 -15.41
CA GLY A 467 -37.28 -20.59 -13.99
C GLY A 467 -36.07 -20.53 -13.06
N GLN A 468 -34.86 -20.40 -13.61
CA GLN A 468 -33.60 -20.33 -12.84
C GLN A 468 -33.26 -18.90 -12.37
N ALA A 469 -33.90 -17.88 -12.94
CA ALA A 469 -33.70 -16.47 -12.59
C ALA A 469 -35.04 -15.75 -12.43
N LEU A 470 -35.08 -14.74 -11.54
CA LEU A 470 -36.27 -13.91 -11.31
C LEU A 470 -36.58 -13.04 -12.53
N PRO A 471 -37.86 -12.67 -12.76
CA PRO A 471 -38.25 -11.72 -13.80
C PRO A 471 -37.50 -10.39 -13.68
N VAL A 472 -37.13 -9.82 -14.82
CA VAL A 472 -36.29 -8.61 -14.89
C VAL A 472 -37.12 -7.34 -14.72
N GLY A 473 -36.67 -6.45 -13.82
CA GLY A 473 -37.20 -5.10 -13.64
C GLY A 473 -36.52 -4.08 -14.56
N LYS A 474 -35.62 -3.26 -14.00
CA LYS A 474 -34.77 -2.30 -14.75
C LYS A 474 -33.38 -2.89 -15.02
N ALA A 475 -32.76 -2.53 -16.15
CA ALA A 475 -31.38 -2.88 -16.48
C ALA A 475 -30.44 -1.68 -16.36
N PHE A 476 -29.45 -1.81 -15.49
CA PHE A 476 -28.44 -0.80 -15.20
C PHE A 476 -27.07 -1.23 -15.73
N ILE A 477 -26.38 -0.32 -16.40
CA ILE A 477 -25.02 -0.54 -16.92
C ILE A 477 -24.04 0.27 -16.08
N ILE A 478 -23.04 -0.41 -15.53
CA ILE A 478 -21.94 0.18 -14.76
C ILE A 478 -20.60 -0.24 -15.34
N GLY A 479 -19.62 0.67 -15.34
CA GLY A 479 -18.22 0.29 -15.52
C GLY A 479 -17.31 1.35 -16.11
N GLY A 480 -16.41 0.91 -16.98
CA GLY A 480 -15.41 1.77 -17.64
C GLY A 480 -15.82 2.21 -19.05
N SER A 481 -14.96 2.99 -19.71
CA SER A 481 -15.22 3.56 -21.04
C SER A 481 -15.68 2.53 -22.08
N SER A 482 -15.05 1.35 -22.11
CA SER A 482 -15.38 0.31 -23.11
C SER A 482 -16.80 -0.23 -23.01
N ILE A 483 -17.36 -0.39 -21.80
CA ILE A 483 -18.73 -0.89 -21.63
C ILE A 483 -19.74 0.22 -21.92
N TYR A 484 -19.43 1.47 -21.57
CA TYR A 484 -20.27 2.61 -21.92
C TYR A 484 -20.29 2.86 -23.42
N GLU A 485 -19.16 2.77 -24.11
CA GLU A 485 -19.10 2.91 -25.57
C GLU A 485 -19.95 1.85 -26.28
N ALA A 486 -19.86 0.60 -25.81
CA ALA A 486 -20.70 -0.48 -26.33
C ALA A 486 -22.20 -0.24 -26.05
N ALA A 487 -22.54 0.28 -24.87
CA ALA A 487 -23.91 0.57 -24.47
C ALA A 487 -24.52 1.77 -25.23
N LEU A 488 -23.75 2.84 -25.46
CA LEU A 488 -24.21 4.05 -26.16
C LEU A 488 -24.54 3.77 -27.64
N LYS A 489 -23.83 2.82 -28.26
CA LYS A 489 -24.14 2.34 -29.62
C LYS A 489 -25.49 1.62 -29.71
N MET A 490 -26.06 1.16 -28.59
CA MET A 490 -27.35 0.47 -28.57
C MET A 490 -28.52 1.48 -28.54
N PRO A 491 -29.54 1.31 -29.40
CA PRO A 491 -30.71 2.20 -29.42
C PRO A 491 -31.59 2.06 -28.15
N GLN A 492 -31.39 0.99 -27.38
CA GLN A 492 -32.08 0.72 -26.11
C GLN A 492 -31.64 1.65 -24.97
N THR A 493 -30.49 2.30 -25.11
CA THR A 493 -29.93 3.21 -24.10
C THR A 493 -30.68 4.54 -24.14
N LYS A 494 -31.61 4.71 -23.19
CA LYS A 494 -32.52 5.86 -23.13
C LYS A 494 -32.17 6.88 -22.06
N SER A 495 -31.55 6.45 -20.97
CA SER A 495 -31.32 7.30 -19.80
C SER A 495 -29.91 7.13 -19.23
N ILE A 496 -29.32 8.23 -18.77
CA ILE A 496 -28.04 8.27 -18.06
C ILE A 496 -28.28 8.92 -16.70
N LEU A 497 -27.99 8.18 -15.63
CA LEU A 497 -27.92 8.68 -14.28
C LEU A 497 -26.46 9.05 -13.97
N LEU A 498 -26.20 10.35 -13.85
CA LEU A 498 -24.87 10.90 -13.71
C LEU A 498 -24.68 11.51 -12.32
N THR A 499 -23.65 11.09 -11.60
CA THR A 499 -23.11 11.85 -10.47
C THR A 499 -22.01 12.77 -10.97
N ARG A 500 -22.25 14.08 -10.90
CA ARG A 500 -21.25 15.08 -11.28
C ARG A 500 -20.46 15.50 -10.05
N ILE A 501 -19.15 15.23 -10.07
CA ILE A 501 -18.23 15.63 -9.01
C ILE A 501 -17.67 17.00 -9.37
N GLN A 502 -17.70 17.94 -8.42
CA GLN A 502 -17.32 19.32 -8.69
C GLN A 502 -15.80 19.51 -8.73
N ARG A 503 -15.07 18.75 -7.91
CA ARG A 503 -13.60 18.77 -7.88
C ARG A 503 -13.03 17.98 -9.06
N ASP A 504 -12.02 18.55 -9.71
CA ASP A 504 -11.33 17.89 -10.81
C ASP A 504 -10.20 16.98 -10.28
N TYR A 505 -10.03 15.82 -10.91
CA TYR A 505 -9.05 14.80 -10.56
C TYR A 505 -8.34 14.31 -11.82
N GLU A 506 -7.08 13.91 -11.72
CA GLU A 506 -6.34 13.33 -12.85
C GLU A 506 -6.95 11.96 -13.22
N CYS A 507 -7.55 11.87 -14.41
CA CYS A 507 -8.21 10.67 -14.90
C CYS A 507 -7.49 10.09 -16.12
N ASP A 508 -7.38 8.77 -16.21
CA ASP A 508 -6.85 8.06 -17.40
C ASP A 508 -7.98 7.57 -18.31
N THR A 509 -9.15 7.33 -17.73
CA THR A 509 -10.33 6.80 -18.40
C THR A 509 -11.41 7.87 -18.36
N HIS A 510 -11.94 8.22 -19.54
CA HIS A 510 -12.96 9.25 -19.71
C HIS A 510 -14.25 8.63 -20.25
N PHE A 511 -15.37 9.27 -19.95
CA PHE A 511 -16.66 8.91 -20.51
C PHE A 511 -16.67 9.26 -22.02
N PRO A 512 -17.15 8.38 -22.93
CA PRO A 512 -16.97 8.55 -24.38
C PRO A 512 -17.69 9.74 -25.03
N GLU A 513 -18.79 10.23 -24.44
CA GLU A 513 -19.59 11.34 -24.98
C GLU A 513 -19.59 12.55 -24.05
N ASP A 514 -19.49 13.75 -24.61
CA ASP A 514 -19.59 14.99 -23.83
C ASP A 514 -21.06 15.35 -23.55
N ILE A 515 -21.66 14.72 -22.54
CA ILE A 515 -23.09 14.84 -22.18
C ILE A 515 -23.51 16.30 -21.91
N ASP A 516 -22.61 17.15 -21.41
CA ASP A 516 -22.94 18.55 -21.07
C ASP A 516 -22.99 19.48 -22.30
N LYS A 517 -22.55 19.04 -23.48
CA LYS A 517 -22.66 19.83 -24.71
C LYS A 517 -24.07 19.70 -25.30
N PRO A 518 -24.69 20.79 -25.77
CA PRO A 518 -26.03 20.75 -26.37
C PRO A 518 -26.10 19.89 -27.63
N GLU A 519 -24.97 19.68 -28.32
CA GLU A 519 -24.87 18.86 -29.55
C GLU A 519 -24.84 17.35 -29.28
N SER A 520 -24.78 16.92 -28.02
CA SER A 520 -24.63 15.50 -27.64
C SER A 520 -25.91 14.66 -27.80
N GLY A 521 -27.07 15.31 -28.05
CA GLY A 521 -28.36 14.63 -28.14
C GLY A 521 -28.93 14.16 -26.80
N TRP A 522 -28.32 14.56 -25.67
CA TRP A 522 -28.78 14.27 -24.32
C TRP A 522 -29.40 15.51 -23.66
N GLN A 523 -30.60 15.35 -23.13
CA GLN A 523 -31.30 16.43 -22.43
C GLN A 523 -31.31 16.17 -20.92
N ARG A 524 -30.79 17.13 -20.15
CA ARG A 524 -30.89 17.11 -18.68
C ARG A 524 -32.34 17.29 -18.27
N LYS A 525 -32.87 16.40 -17.43
CA LYS A 525 -34.20 16.51 -16.85
C LYS A 525 -34.22 17.32 -15.56
N ALA A 526 -35.40 17.84 -15.22
CA ALA A 526 -35.63 18.58 -13.98
C ALA A 526 -35.46 17.68 -12.75
N LEU A 527 -35.25 18.30 -11.58
CA LEU A 527 -35.05 17.58 -10.32
C LEU A 527 -36.26 16.72 -9.94
N GLU A 528 -37.47 17.20 -10.23
CA GLU A 528 -38.72 16.46 -9.97
C GLU A 528 -38.78 15.16 -10.79
N GLU A 529 -38.45 15.22 -12.07
CA GLU A 529 -38.37 14.03 -12.93
C GLU A 529 -37.29 13.04 -12.47
N LEU A 530 -36.15 13.53 -11.95
CA LEU A 530 -35.13 12.67 -11.33
C LEU A 530 -35.67 11.95 -10.10
N ARG A 531 -36.37 12.67 -9.22
CA ARG A 531 -36.99 12.11 -8.00
C ARG A 531 -38.03 11.06 -8.35
N ASP A 532 -38.87 11.31 -9.36
CA ASP A 532 -39.87 10.36 -9.84
C ASP A 532 -39.22 9.12 -10.48
N PHE A 533 -38.14 9.32 -11.26
CA PHE A 533 -37.44 8.22 -11.93
C PHE A 533 -36.76 7.25 -10.94
N VAL A 534 -36.18 7.79 -9.86
CA VAL A 534 -35.44 7.05 -8.83
C VAL A 534 -36.35 6.61 -7.67
N GLY A 535 -37.46 7.31 -7.47
CA GLY A 535 -38.41 7.12 -6.36
C GLY A 535 -37.85 7.53 -4.99
N GLU A 536 -36.82 8.39 -4.93
CA GLU A 536 -36.22 8.89 -3.69
C GLU A 536 -36.22 10.42 -3.68
N ASP A 537 -36.35 11.01 -2.49
CA ASP A 537 -36.11 12.44 -2.33
C ASP A 537 -34.61 12.74 -2.47
N VAL A 538 -34.27 13.43 -3.56
CA VAL A 538 -32.91 13.85 -3.88
C VAL A 538 -32.77 15.33 -3.55
N SER A 539 -31.77 15.68 -2.75
CA SER A 539 -31.45 17.07 -2.40
C SER A 539 -31.19 17.91 -3.65
N ALA A 540 -31.72 19.15 -3.68
CA ALA A 540 -31.44 20.12 -4.73
C ALA A 540 -30.02 20.69 -4.62
N GLU A 541 -29.46 20.73 -3.41
CA GLU A 541 -28.11 21.25 -3.15
C GLU A 541 -27.03 20.17 -3.30
N PRO A 542 -25.82 20.54 -3.77
CA PRO A 542 -24.69 19.62 -3.85
C PRO A 542 -24.39 18.98 -2.50
N LEU A 543 -24.27 17.66 -2.49
CA LEU A 543 -23.93 16.90 -1.30
C LEU A 543 -22.42 16.91 -1.11
N THR A 544 -21.97 17.03 0.14
CA THR A 544 -20.55 16.91 0.51
C THR A 544 -20.28 15.63 1.28
N ASP A 545 -19.15 14.98 0.99
CA ASP A 545 -18.67 13.77 1.67
C ASP A 545 -17.14 13.80 1.80
N GLY A 546 -16.59 13.40 2.95
CA GLY A 546 -15.16 13.50 3.27
C GLY A 546 -14.85 14.05 4.67
N SER A 547 -13.57 13.97 5.08
CA SER A 547 -13.02 14.64 6.28
C SER A 547 -12.76 16.14 6.01
N GLU A 548 -12.61 16.96 7.05
CA GLU A 548 -12.48 18.43 6.93
C GLU A 548 -11.44 18.89 5.87
N ASP A 549 -10.32 18.17 5.73
CA ASP A 549 -9.26 18.53 4.76
C ASP A 549 -9.44 17.95 3.34
N ASP A 550 -10.40 17.04 3.10
CA ASP A 550 -10.59 16.37 1.80
C ASP A 550 -12.09 16.22 1.44
N GLN A 551 -12.85 17.28 1.69
CA GLN A 551 -14.28 17.34 1.40
C GLN A 551 -14.53 17.39 -0.12
N VAL A 552 -15.38 16.47 -0.61
CA VAL A 552 -15.76 16.39 -2.03
C VAL A 552 -17.25 16.69 -2.18
N SER A 553 -17.57 17.68 -3.01
CA SER A 553 -18.95 18.02 -3.38
C SER A 553 -19.37 17.36 -4.69
N PHE A 554 -20.59 16.83 -4.73
CA PHE A 554 -21.18 16.21 -5.91
C PHE A 554 -22.70 16.42 -6.01
N GLU A 555 -23.24 16.33 -7.21
CA GLU A 555 -24.69 16.42 -7.49
C GLU A 555 -25.15 15.24 -8.37
N PHE A 556 -26.41 14.84 -8.21
CA PHE A 556 -27.03 13.81 -9.05
C PHE A 556 -27.82 14.46 -10.19
N ARG A 557 -27.66 13.96 -11.41
CA ARG A 557 -28.33 14.45 -12.63
C ARG A 557 -28.90 13.28 -13.42
N LEU A 558 -30.07 13.48 -14.04
CA LEU A 558 -30.66 12.56 -15.00
C LEU A 558 -30.61 13.19 -16.40
N TYR A 559 -30.14 12.42 -17.37
CA TYR A 559 -30.20 12.77 -18.78
C TYR A 559 -31.01 11.72 -19.53
N GLU A 560 -31.84 12.17 -20.47
CA GLU A 560 -32.54 11.29 -21.40
C GLU A 560 -32.13 11.61 -22.83
N ARG A 561 -32.10 10.57 -23.67
CA ARG A 561 -31.77 10.70 -25.08
C ARG A 561 -32.92 11.41 -25.80
N GLN A 562 -32.64 12.50 -26.49
CA GLN A 562 -33.65 13.16 -27.32
C GLN A 562 -34.03 12.22 -28.47
N ALA A 563 -35.33 12.01 -28.66
CA ALA A 563 -35.83 11.40 -29.88
C ALA A 563 -35.43 12.33 -31.03
N LYS A 564 -34.62 11.85 -31.98
CA LYS A 564 -34.43 12.57 -33.25
C LYS A 564 -35.82 12.78 -33.83
N GLN A 565 -36.31 14.02 -33.89
CA GLN A 565 -37.41 14.37 -34.77
C GLN A 565 -36.92 14.05 -36.18
N ALA A 566 -37.53 13.04 -36.78
CA ALA A 566 -37.26 12.61 -38.15
C ALA A 566 -37.68 13.68 -39.15
#